data_AF-A0A183PYB8-F1
#
_entry.id   AF-A0A183PYB8-F1
#
_cell.length_a   1.000
_cell.length_b   1.000
_cell.length_c   1.000
_cell.angle_alpha   90.00
_cell.angle_beta   90.00
_cell.angle_gamma   90.00
#
_symmetry.space_group_name_H-M   'P 1'
#
loop_
_entity.id
_entity.type
_entity.pdbx_description
1 polymer ?
#
loop_
_entity_poly.entity_id
_entity_poly.type
_entity_poly.pdbx_seq_one_letter_code
_entity_poly.pdbx_strand_id
1 'polypeptide(L)'
;MKQRYDTTKKLAGIYSKLDRLVNNKEDELITEIQQRRKRRVEYFGELLNRPVPMNPSDNEAAHTDLPINVNPTTTEEIRMV
;
A
#
# COMPACT_ATOMS: atom_id res chain seq x y z
N MET A 1 1.76 -27.37 -45.38
CA MET A 1 2.46 -27.67 -44.10
C MET A 1 3.36 -26.54 -43.60
N LYS A 2 4.19 -25.92 -44.46
CA LYS A 2 5.19 -24.91 -44.05
C LYS A 2 4.61 -23.65 -43.37
N GLN A 3 3.49 -23.12 -43.87
CA GLN A 3 2.86 -21.90 -43.36
C GLN A 3 2.50 -21.97 -41.86
N ARG A 4 2.02 -23.12 -41.38
CA ARG A 4 1.70 -23.30 -39.95
C ARG A 4 2.97 -23.24 -39.11
N TYR A 5 4.02 -23.94 -39.52
CA TYR A 5 5.32 -23.93 -38.84
C TYR A 5 5.93 -22.53 -38.78
N ASP A 6 5.90 -21.79 -39.89
CA ASP A 6 6.43 -20.42 -39.96
C ASP A 6 5.65 -19.46 -39.05
N THR A 7 4.33 -19.63 -38.96
CA THR A 7 3.46 -18.84 -38.07
C THR A 7 3.76 -19.14 -36.61
N THR A 8 3.87 -20.42 -36.23
CA THR A 8 4.20 -20.83 -34.85
C THR A 8 5.59 -20.35 -34.44
N LYS A 9 6.58 -20.43 -35.33
CA LYS A 9 7.95 -19.93 -35.07
C LYS A 9 7.97 -18.42 -34.85
N LYS A 10 7.18 -17.66 -35.61
CA LYS A 10 7.04 -16.20 -35.43
C LYS A 10 6.40 -15.86 -34.08
N LEU A 11 5.33 -16.57 -33.69
CA LEU A 11 4.66 -16.38 -32.40
C LEU A 11 5.60 -16.70 -31.23
N ALA A 12 6.31 -17.82 -31.28
CA ALA A 12 7.28 -18.20 -30.24
C ALA A 12 8.38 -17.13 -30.05
N GLY A 13 8.86 -16.54 -31.13
CA GLY A 13 9.84 -15.45 -31.07
C GLY A 13 9.29 -14.11 -30.55
N ILE A 14 7.98 -13.88 -30.61
CA ILE A 14 7.33 -12.70 -30.00
C ILE A 14 7.17 -12.92 -28.50
N TYR A 15 6.66 -14.09 -28.11
CA TYR A 15 6.47 -14.43 -26.69
C TYR A 15 7.79 -14.41 -25.92
N SER A 16 8.88 -14.95 -26.47
CA SER A 16 10.19 -14.94 -25.79
C SER A 16 10.76 -13.53 -25.57
N LYS A 17 10.45 -12.57 -26.46
CA LYS A 17 10.86 -11.18 -26.29
C LYS A 17 10.04 -10.45 -25.23
N LEU A 18 8.73 -10.71 -25.20
CA LEU A 18 7.84 -10.14 -24.20
C LEU A 18 8.22 -10.65 -22.80
N ASP A 19 8.46 -11.95 -22.67
CA ASP A 19 8.87 -12.58 -21.41
C ASP A 19 10.17 -11.94 -20.86
N ARG A 20 11.18 -11.76 -21.71
CA ARG A 20 12.42 -11.08 -21.33
C ARG A 20 12.22 -9.61 -20.95
N LEU A 21 11.28 -8.91 -21.60
CA LEU A 21 10.95 -7.52 -21.29
C LEU A 21 10.17 -7.40 -19.97
N VAL A 22 9.28 -8.34 -19.68
CA VAL A 22 8.51 -8.39 -18.44
C VAL A 22 9.44 -8.65 -17.25
N ASN A 23 10.33 -9.64 -17.36
CA ASN A 23 11.27 -9.96 -16.28
C ASN A 23 12.21 -8.77 -15.96
N ASN A 24 12.70 -8.06 -16.98
CA ASN A 24 13.53 -6.86 -16.77
C ASN A 24 12.78 -5.75 -16.01
N LYS A 25 11.47 -5.58 -16.26
CA LYS A 25 10.64 -4.61 -15.56
C LYS A 25 10.30 -5.08 -14.15
N GLU A 26 10.14 -6.38 -13.96
CA GLU A 26 9.86 -6.97 -12.65
C GLU A 26 11.03 -6.78 -11.69
N ASP A 27 12.28 -6.98 -12.15
CA ASP A 27 13.48 -6.71 -11.36
C ASP A 27 13.65 -5.21 -11.01
N GLU A 28 13.36 -4.32 -11.96
CA GLU A 28 13.34 -2.86 -11.72
C GLU A 28 12.28 -2.46 -10.68
N LEU A 29 11.07 -3.03 -10.81
CA LEU A 29 9.96 -2.77 -9.90
C LEU A 29 10.20 -3.37 -8.50
N ILE A 30 10.85 -4.53 -8.42
CA ILE A 30 11.30 -5.14 -7.15
C ILE A 30 12.32 -4.24 -6.47
N THR A 31 13.31 -3.72 -7.20
CA THR A 31 14.34 -2.83 -6.63
C THR A 31 13.76 -1.50 -6.15
N GLU A 32 12.81 -0.91 -6.88
CA GLU A 32 12.11 0.32 -6.46
C GLU A 32 11.29 0.11 -5.17
N ILE A 33 10.54 -1.01 -5.10
CA ILE A 33 9.75 -1.36 -3.90
C ILE A 33 10.66 -1.55 -2.68
N GLN A 34 11.80 -2.22 -2.85
CA GLN A 34 12.77 -2.43 -1.77
C GLN A 34 13.37 -1.09 -1.28
N GLN A 35 13.75 -0.19 -2.20
CA GLN A 35 14.24 1.14 -1.83
C GLN A 35 13.19 1.98 -1.10
N ARG A 36 11.92 1.92 -1.53
CA ARG A 36 10.83 2.64 -0.88
C ARG A 36 10.53 2.07 0.51
N ARG A 37 10.62 0.75 0.70
CA ARG A 37 10.52 0.10 2.02
C ARG A 37 11.64 0.53 2.95
N LYS A 38 12.88 0.57 2.47
CA LYS A 38 14.03 1.03 3.27
C LYS A 38 13.83 2.46 3.77
N ARG A 39 13.47 3.39 2.88
CA ARG A 39 13.11 4.77 3.25
C ARG A 39 11.96 4.84 4.26
N ARG A 40 10.95 3.97 4.12
CA ARG A 40 9.84 3.88 5.07
C ARG A 40 10.32 3.45 6.45
N VAL A 41 11.17 2.41 6.55
CA VAL A 41 11.71 1.93 7.83
C VAL A 41 12.55 3.00 8.51
N GLU A 42 13.41 3.71 7.78
CA GLU A 42 14.23 4.80 8.32
C GLU A 42 13.35 5.94 8.87
N TYR A 43 12.40 6.44 8.06
CA TYR A 43 11.50 7.53 8.46
C TYR A 43 10.65 7.19 9.69
N PHE A 44 10.03 6.00 9.72
CA PHE A 44 9.23 5.59 10.87
C PHE A 44 10.10 5.25 12.09
N GLY A 45 11.32 4.77 11.89
CA GLY A 45 12.30 4.60 12.97
C GLY A 45 12.62 5.93 13.63
N GLU A 46 12.96 6.96 12.87
CA GLU A 46 13.21 8.30 13.42
C GLU A 46 11.97 8.88 14.12
N LEU A 47 10.78 8.73 13.51
CA LEU A 47 9.54 9.26 14.05
C LEU A 47 9.16 8.60 15.39
N LEU A 48 9.27 7.28 15.49
CA LEU A 48 8.86 6.51 16.67
C LEU A 48 9.91 6.54 17.79
N ASN A 49 11.19 6.70 17.45
CA ASN A 49 12.26 6.87 18.45
C ASN A 49 12.44 8.33 18.88
N ARG A 50 11.71 9.28 18.27
CA ARG A 50 11.75 10.68 18.67
C ARG A 50 11.21 10.82 20.10
N PRO A 51 11.95 11.46 21.02
CA PRO A 51 11.43 11.76 22.34
C PRO A 51 10.17 12.61 22.21
N VAL A 52 9.19 12.36 23.09
CA VAL A 52 7.94 13.12 23.13
C VAL A 52 8.30 14.60 23.15
N PRO A 53 7.85 15.41 22.17
CA PRO A 53 8.13 16.83 22.18
C PRO A 53 7.63 17.39 23.51
N MET A 54 8.51 18.12 24.21
CA MET A 54 8.28 18.63 25.55
C MET A 54 7.12 19.64 25.60
N ASN A 55 6.78 20.19 24.44
CA ASN A 55 5.55 20.92 24.24
C ASN A 55 4.48 19.92 23.78
N PRO A 56 3.31 19.86 24.45
CA PRO A 56 2.18 19.12 23.90
C PRO A 56 1.98 19.59 22.46
N SER A 57 1.69 18.64 21.56
CA SER A 57 1.24 19.02 20.22
C SER A 57 0.07 19.96 20.42
N ASP A 58 0.11 21.13 19.79
CA ASP A 58 -0.97 22.13 19.83
C ASP A 58 -2.12 21.65 18.93
N ASN A 59 -2.44 20.35 19.01
CA ASN A 59 -3.66 19.82 18.45
C ASN A 59 -4.75 20.28 19.42
N GLU A 60 -5.29 21.46 19.12
CA GLU A 60 -6.56 21.94 19.65
C GLU A 60 -7.49 20.73 19.69
N ALA A 61 -7.74 20.23 20.91
CA ALA A 61 -8.61 19.10 21.11
C ALA A 61 -9.94 19.53 20.48
N ALA A 62 -10.30 18.93 19.34
CA ALA A 62 -11.54 19.27 18.66
C ALA A 62 -12.63 19.21 19.73
N HIS A 63 -13.27 20.35 19.99
CA HIS A 63 -14.11 20.55 21.16
C HIS A 63 -14.99 19.32 21.38
N THR A 64 -14.65 18.55 22.41
CA THR A 64 -15.42 17.39 22.87
C THR A 64 -16.70 17.87 23.58
N ASP A 65 -17.01 19.16 23.49
CA ASP A 65 -18.21 19.83 23.99
C ASP A 65 -19.41 19.70 23.06
N LEU A 66 -19.37 18.83 22.04
CA LEU A 66 -20.60 18.40 21.39
C LEU A 66 -21.33 17.49 22.37
N PRO A 67 -22.51 17.88 22.92
CA PRO A 67 -23.33 16.95 23.66
C PRO A 67 -23.77 15.87 22.67
N ILE A 68 -23.13 14.71 22.73
CA ILE A 68 -23.62 13.51 22.07
C ILE A 68 -24.95 13.22 22.76
N ASN A 69 -26.06 13.48 22.07
CA ASN A 69 -27.37 13.05 22.54
C ASN A 69 -27.39 11.51 22.51
N VAL A 70 -26.94 10.92 23.59
CA VAL A 70 -27.11 9.50 23.90
C VAL A 70 -28.57 9.27 24.25
N ASN A 71 -29.42 9.23 23.22
CA ASN A 71 -30.78 8.75 23.37
C ASN A 71 -30.69 7.24 23.72
N PRO A 72 -31.46 6.72 24.70
CA PRO A 72 -31.36 5.33 25.14
C PRO A 72 -31.53 4.29 24.02
N THR A 73 -32.18 4.68 22.91
CA THR A 73 -32.46 3.86 21.73
C THR A 73 -31.22 3.14 21.20
N THR A 74 -30.04 3.77 21.19
CA THR A 74 -28.83 3.17 20.63
C THR A 74 -28.26 2.05 21.52
N THR A 75 -28.58 2.05 22.82
CA THR A 75 -28.06 1.03 23.75
C THR A 75 -28.90 -0.24 23.75
N GLU A 76 -30.16 -0.17 23.33
CA GLU A 76 -31.03 -1.36 23.21
C GLU A 76 -30.79 -2.13 21.90
N GLU A 77 -30.46 -1.46 20.79
CA GLU A 77 -30.08 -2.14 19.54
C GLU A 77 -28.81 -2.99 19.68
N ILE A 78 -27.83 -2.55 20.48
CA ILE A 78 -26.56 -3.28 20.69
C ILE A 78 -26.74 -4.52 21.57
N ARG A 79 -27.75 -4.55 22.44
CA ARG A 79 -28.02 -5.69 23.33
C ARG A 79 -28.88 -6.77 22.69
N MET A 80 -29.47 -6.52 21.54
CA MET A 80 -30.31 -7.49 20.82
C MET A 80 -29.52 -8.29 19.77
N VAL A 81 -28.28 -8.68 20.09
CA VAL A 81 -27.45 -9.60 19.30
C VAL A 81 -27.05 -10.80 20.16
#